data_AF-A0A2S8PFV2-F1
#
_entry.id   AF-A0A2S8PFV2-F1
#
_cell.length_a   1.000
_cell.length_b   1.000
_cell.length_c   1.000
_cell.angle_alpha   90.00
_cell.angle_beta   90.00
_cell.angle_gamma   90.00
#
_symmetry.space_group_name_H-M   'P 1'
#
loop_
_entity.id
_entity.type
_entity.pdbx_description
1 polymer ?
#
loop_
_entity_poly.entity_id
_entity_poly.type
_entity_poly.pdbx_seq_one_letter_code
_entity_poly.pdbx_strand_id
1 'polypeptide(L)'
;MLNERFLFDDQDVMTWMRDRLLRHLISGKANMKGELKESLSRLRLNPYYTFPAIALLEPTAPYDHEHDRLAYLENMRADLQERVPEGSVVFLDEEGRIGLLFSWVSKEVLIRVQAMLQQRFPHPVNIGVGKPCSHLSDIHLSYRQASAALNNKFYRGTGQIIHYSEIRRMEPVGRYPAEKERKLYASFRSAATEAEIAEAVDQFYAALLEKGPIDVTSMYELTIRMLVGIEKRVIADEGNGGAYKPFEATSLVKIGTLDELKRYVTRFL
;
A
#
# COMPACT_ATOMS: atom_id res chain seq x y z
N MET A 1 -15.74 -46.23 8.11
CA MET A 1 -15.51 -44.92 8.74
C MET A 1 -14.45 -44.18 7.95
N LEU A 2 -14.54 -42.84 7.93
CA LEU A 2 -13.76 -41.85 7.16
C LEU A 2 -14.26 -41.56 5.73
N ASN A 3 -15.39 -40.85 5.68
CA ASN A 3 -15.71 -39.92 4.61
C ASN A 3 -16.10 -38.56 5.26
N GLU A 4 -15.13 -37.94 5.95
CA GLU A 4 -15.22 -36.54 6.38
C GLU A 4 -14.55 -35.65 5.33
N ARG A 5 -15.10 -35.65 4.11
CA ARG A 5 -14.69 -34.71 3.05
C ARG A 5 -15.75 -33.61 2.94
N PHE A 6 -15.38 -32.43 3.44
CA PHE A 6 -15.88 -31.11 3.06
C PHE A 6 -17.41 -30.90 3.08
N LEU A 7 -17.98 -30.77 4.27
CA LEU A 7 -19.18 -29.95 4.45
C LEU A 7 -18.71 -28.52 4.70
N PHE A 8 -18.59 -27.71 3.66
CA PHE A 8 -18.53 -26.27 3.85
C PHE A 8 -19.85 -25.83 4.47
N ASP A 9 -19.80 -25.00 5.52
CA ASP A 9 -21.00 -24.36 6.06
C ASP A 9 -21.65 -23.52 4.94
N ASP A 10 -22.98 -23.49 4.87
CA ASP A 10 -23.73 -22.68 3.90
C ASP A 10 -23.29 -21.20 3.94
N GLN A 11 -22.85 -20.72 5.11
CA GLN A 11 -22.28 -19.37 5.28
C GLN A 11 -20.92 -19.19 4.59
N ASP A 12 -20.04 -20.19 4.64
CA ASP A 12 -18.72 -20.14 4.00
C ASP A 12 -18.87 -20.14 2.47
N VAL A 13 -19.78 -20.96 1.95
CA VAL A 13 -20.09 -21.00 0.52
C VAL A 13 -20.62 -19.65 0.05
N MET A 14 -21.56 -19.05 0.79
CA MET A 14 -22.11 -17.74 0.46
C MET A 14 -21.06 -16.63 0.49
N THR A 15 -20.16 -16.64 1.48
CA THR A 15 -19.05 -15.70 1.58
C THR A 15 -18.11 -15.83 0.37
N TRP A 16 -17.73 -17.05 0.02
CA TRP A 16 -16.89 -17.30 -1.14
C TRP A 16 -17.56 -16.85 -2.46
N MET A 17 -18.85 -17.09 -2.63
CA MET A 17 -19.59 -16.63 -3.81
C MET A 17 -19.64 -15.10 -3.91
N ARG A 18 -19.79 -14.40 -2.78
CA ARG A 18 -19.76 -12.93 -2.71
C ARG A 18 -18.39 -12.40 -3.13
N ASP A 19 -17.32 -12.94 -2.54
CA ASP A 19 -15.95 -12.55 -2.88
C ASP A 19 -15.66 -12.79 -4.36
N ARG A 20 -16.08 -13.93 -4.91
CA ARG A 20 -15.92 -14.23 -6.34
C ARG A 20 -16.65 -13.23 -7.23
N LEU A 21 -17.89 -12.85 -6.91
CA LEU A 21 -18.63 -11.84 -7.66
C LEU A 21 -17.94 -10.46 -7.57
N LEU A 22 -17.52 -10.07 -6.37
CA LEU A 22 -16.88 -8.76 -6.14
C LEU A 22 -15.52 -8.68 -6.85
N ARG A 23 -14.70 -9.75 -6.79
CA ARG A 23 -13.46 -9.89 -7.58
C ARG A 23 -13.73 -9.77 -9.07
N HIS A 24 -14.77 -10.42 -9.57
CA HIS A 24 -15.15 -10.31 -10.97
C HIS A 24 -15.52 -8.87 -11.35
N LEU A 25 -16.23 -8.14 -10.50
CA LEU A 25 -16.59 -6.73 -10.72
C LEU A 25 -15.36 -5.81 -10.76
N ILE A 26 -14.43 -5.96 -9.82
CA ILE A 26 -13.23 -5.12 -9.77
C ILE A 26 -12.21 -5.46 -10.87
N SER A 27 -12.30 -6.65 -11.48
CA SER A 27 -11.43 -7.04 -12.60
C SER A 27 -11.71 -6.27 -13.90
N GLY A 28 -12.87 -5.62 -14.02
CA GLY A 28 -13.30 -4.93 -15.25
C GLY A 28 -13.66 -5.86 -16.41
N LYS A 29 -13.59 -7.19 -16.23
CA LYS A 29 -14.00 -8.20 -17.23
C LYS A 29 -15.51 -8.47 -17.22
N ALA A 30 -16.24 -7.84 -16.30
CA ALA A 30 -17.67 -8.06 -16.10
C ALA A 30 -18.50 -7.38 -17.19
N ASN A 31 -19.03 -8.16 -18.12
CA ASN A 31 -20.02 -7.69 -19.10
C ASN A 31 -21.44 -7.95 -18.56
N MET A 32 -21.80 -7.33 -17.42
CA MET A 32 -22.99 -7.70 -16.63
C MET A 32 -24.04 -6.60 -16.47
N LYS A 33 -24.20 -5.70 -17.45
CA LYS A 33 -25.10 -4.52 -17.32
C LYS A 33 -26.57 -4.87 -17.03
N GLY A 34 -27.04 -6.07 -17.37
CA GLY A 34 -28.42 -6.53 -17.10
C GLY A 34 -28.60 -7.39 -15.84
N GLU A 35 -27.67 -8.31 -15.57
CA GLU A 35 -27.81 -9.37 -14.54
C GLU A 35 -27.18 -9.03 -13.18
N LEU A 36 -26.44 -7.92 -13.10
CA LEU A 36 -25.65 -7.60 -11.90
C LEU A 36 -26.52 -7.36 -10.66
N LYS A 37 -27.62 -6.61 -10.80
CA LYS A 37 -28.53 -6.34 -9.68
C LYS A 37 -29.13 -7.63 -9.13
N GLU A 38 -29.57 -8.51 -10.02
CA GLU A 38 -30.15 -9.79 -9.63
C GLU A 38 -29.11 -10.67 -8.94
N SER A 39 -27.89 -10.72 -9.46
CA SER A 39 -26.79 -11.47 -8.87
C SER A 39 -26.44 -10.98 -7.46
N LEU A 40 -26.39 -9.66 -7.25
CA LEU A 40 -26.19 -9.07 -5.93
C LEU A 40 -27.33 -9.42 -4.97
N SER A 41 -28.58 -9.29 -5.41
CA SER A 41 -29.75 -9.63 -4.59
C SER A 41 -29.78 -11.11 -4.20
N ARG A 42 -29.47 -12.03 -5.12
CA ARG A 42 -29.37 -13.48 -4.84
C ARG A 42 -28.31 -13.78 -3.78
N LEU A 43 -27.21 -13.01 -3.75
CA LEU A 43 -26.15 -13.12 -2.75
C LEU A 43 -26.41 -12.30 -1.47
N ARG A 44 -27.61 -11.71 -1.33
CA ARG A 44 -27.98 -10.81 -0.22
C ARG A 44 -27.00 -9.64 -0.05
N LEU A 45 -26.53 -9.11 -1.18
CA LEU A 45 -25.73 -7.89 -1.25
C LEU A 45 -26.62 -6.73 -1.68
N ASN A 46 -26.24 -5.50 -1.29
CA ASN A 46 -26.94 -4.30 -1.72
C ASN A 46 -26.78 -4.12 -3.24
N PRO A 47 -27.86 -4.08 -4.04
CA PRO A 47 -27.75 -3.85 -5.48
C PRO A 47 -27.80 -2.35 -5.85
N TYR A 48 -28.06 -1.46 -4.88
CA TYR A 48 -28.28 -0.03 -5.10
C TYR A 48 -27.22 0.80 -4.38
N TYR A 49 -26.21 1.24 -5.13
CA TYR A 49 -25.19 2.15 -4.64
C TYR A 49 -25.36 3.54 -5.27
N THR A 50 -25.38 4.58 -4.44
CA THR A 50 -25.35 5.96 -4.89
C THR A 50 -23.90 6.40 -5.02
N PHE A 51 -23.45 6.59 -6.27
CA PHE A 51 -22.05 6.87 -6.61
C PHE A 51 -21.07 5.84 -5.98
N PRO A 52 -21.09 4.56 -6.42
CA PRO A 52 -20.27 3.51 -5.82
C PRO A 52 -18.78 3.82 -5.86
N ALA A 53 -18.07 3.49 -4.78
CA ALA A 53 -16.63 3.63 -4.66
C ALA A 53 -16.00 2.44 -3.91
N ILE A 54 -14.69 2.24 -4.12
CA ILE A 54 -13.89 1.24 -3.42
C ILE A 54 -12.91 1.94 -2.48
N ALA A 55 -12.81 1.41 -1.26
CA ALA A 55 -11.64 1.57 -0.41
C ALA A 55 -10.91 0.23 -0.30
N LEU A 56 -9.58 0.25 -0.40
CA LEU A 56 -8.71 -0.89 -0.18
C LEU A 56 -7.95 -0.68 1.12
N LEU A 57 -7.98 -1.69 1.98
CA LEU A 57 -7.35 -1.71 3.28
C LEU A 57 -6.13 -2.63 3.21
N GLU A 58 -5.00 -2.11 3.68
CA GLU A 58 -3.73 -2.81 3.71
C GLU A 58 -3.07 -2.63 5.08
N PRO A 59 -3.08 -3.67 5.93
CA PRO A 59 -2.39 -3.64 7.22
C PRO A 59 -0.88 -3.57 7.05
N THR A 60 -0.19 -2.89 7.96
CA THR A 60 1.28 -2.82 7.97
C THR A 60 1.94 -3.88 8.84
N ALA A 61 1.19 -4.93 9.19
CA ALA A 61 1.72 -6.00 10.03
C ALA A 61 2.85 -6.73 9.29
N PRO A 62 4.00 -6.98 9.94
CA PRO A 62 5.03 -7.85 9.38
C PRO A 62 4.53 -9.30 9.41
N TYR A 63 4.73 -10.04 8.32
CA TYR A 63 4.38 -11.45 8.25
C TYR A 63 5.60 -12.26 7.80
N ASP A 64 5.96 -13.27 8.58
CA ASP A 64 7.01 -14.21 8.22
C ASP A 64 6.48 -15.30 7.28
N HIS A 65 5.18 -15.63 7.37
CA HIS A 65 4.51 -16.65 6.57
C HIS A 65 3.20 -16.11 5.97
N GLU A 66 2.90 -16.48 4.73
CA GLU A 66 1.63 -16.14 4.06
C GLU A 66 0.40 -16.66 4.82
N HIS A 67 0.52 -17.78 5.55
CA HIS A 67 -0.59 -18.31 6.33
C HIS A 67 -1.01 -17.38 7.48
N ASP A 68 -0.04 -16.81 8.20
CA ASP A 68 -0.27 -15.85 9.29
C ASP A 68 -0.90 -14.57 8.74
N ARG A 69 -0.43 -14.14 7.57
CA ARG A 69 -1.00 -13.00 6.83
C ARG A 69 -2.47 -13.22 6.52
N LEU A 70 -2.81 -14.36 5.91
CA LEU A 70 -4.19 -14.68 5.53
C LEU A 70 -5.10 -14.78 6.76
N ALA A 71 -4.66 -15.46 7.82
CA ALA A 71 -5.44 -15.58 9.06
C ALA A 71 -5.72 -14.21 9.70
N TYR A 72 -4.73 -13.32 9.71
CA TYR A 72 -4.89 -11.96 10.21
C TYR A 72 -5.91 -11.14 9.40
N LEU A 73 -5.83 -11.23 8.08
CA LEU A 73 -6.75 -10.54 7.17
C LEU A 73 -8.18 -11.08 7.26
N GLU A 74 -8.34 -12.39 7.40
CA GLU A 74 -9.65 -13.02 7.61
C GLU A 74 -10.30 -12.57 8.92
N ASN A 75 -9.52 -12.51 10.01
CA ASN A 75 -10.00 -11.98 11.29
C ASN A 75 -10.43 -10.51 11.16
N MET A 76 -9.61 -9.68 10.48
CA MET A 76 -9.95 -8.27 10.23
C MET A 76 -11.19 -8.12 9.34
N ARG A 77 -11.34 -8.97 8.32
CA ARG A 77 -12.52 -8.98 7.44
C ARG A 77 -13.78 -9.33 8.22
N ALA A 78 -13.75 -10.40 9.01
CA ALA A 78 -14.89 -10.81 9.83
C ALA A 78 -15.32 -9.67 10.76
N ASP A 79 -14.33 -9.00 11.37
CA ASP A 79 -14.58 -7.89 12.27
C ASP A 79 -15.27 -6.70 11.60
N LEU A 80 -14.83 -6.36 10.39
CA LEU A 80 -15.41 -5.31 9.55
C LEU A 80 -16.81 -5.68 9.07
N GLN A 81 -17.04 -6.95 8.69
CA GLN A 81 -18.35 -7.40 8.21
C GLN A 81 -19.45 -7.24 9.27
N GLU A 82 -19.13 -7.39 10.55
CA GLU A 82 -20.09 -7.20 11.64
C GLU A 82 -20.42 -5.73 11.95
N ARG A 83 -19.53 -4.79 11.59
CA ARG A 83 -19.56 -3.41 12.10
C ARG A 83 -19.74 -2.34 11.05
N VAL A 84 -19.49 -2.67 9.79
CA VAL A 84 -19.71 -1.76 8.69
C VAL A 84 -21.24 -1.59 8.49
N PRO A 85 -21.74 -0.36 8.25
CA PRO A 85 -23.16 -0.09 8.04
C PRO A 85 -23.78 -0.93 6.93
N GLU A 86 -25.06 -1.26 7.12
CA GLU A 86 -25.89 -1.86 6.09
C GLU A 86 -25.79 -1.06 4.78
N GLY A 87 -25.58 -1.78 3.67
CA GLY A 87 -25.42 -1.18 2.35
C GLY A 87 -23.99 -1.08 1.84
N SER A 88 -22.98 -1.33 2.67
CA SER A 88 -21.60 -1.56 2.22
C SER A 88 -21.25 -3.04 2.28
N VAL A 89 -20.24 -3.47 1.53
CA VAL A 89 -19.77 -4.87 1.55
C VAL A 89 -18.25 -4.94 1.64
N VAL A 90 -17.79 -5.86 2.48
CA VAL A 90 -16.37 -6.16 2.72
C VAL A 90 -16.04 -7.50 2.07
N PHE A 91 -14.94 -7.56 1.33
CA PHE A 91 -14.47 -8.75 0.61
C PHE A 91 -12.94 -8.80 0.56
N LEU A 92 -12.34 -9.95 0.21
CA LEU A 92 -10.90 -10.03 -0.10
C LEU A 92 -10.69 -9.96 -1.61
N ASP A 93 -9.69 -9.20 -2.05
CA ASP A 93 -9.26 -9.19 -3.45
C ASP A 93 -8.28 -10.35 -3.75
N GLU A 94 -7.77 -10.40 -4.99
CA GLU A 94 -6.81 -11.43 -5.42
C GLU A 94 -5.40 -11.24 -4.82
N GLU A 95 -5.06 -10.03 -4.37
CA GLU A 95 -3.77 -9.71 -3.76
C GLU A 95 -3.78 -9.93 -2.23
N GLY A 96 -4.91 -10.37 -1.66
CA GLY A 96 -5.07 -10.52 -0.22
C GLY A 96 -5.17 -9.16 0.49
N ARG A 97 -5.83 -8.18 -0.12
CA ARG A 97 -6.24 -6.93 0.54
C ARG A 97 -7.73 -6.97 0.83
N ILE A 98 -8.14 -6.21 1.84
CA ILE A 98 -9.55 -6.09 2.18
C ILE A 98 -10.15 -4.96 1.35
N GLY A 99 -11.12 -5.29 0.51
CA GLY A 99 -11.92 -4.32 -0.24
C GLY A 99 -13.19 -3.96 0.51
N LEU A 100 -13.51 -2.67 0.54
CA LEU A 100 -14.78 -2.13 1.00
C LEU A 100 -15.47 -1.42 -0.17
N LEU A 101 -16.61 -1.96 -0.60
CA LEU A 101 -17.51 -1.32 -1.56
C LEU A 101 -18.60 -0.56 -0.80
N PHE A 102 -18.72 0.74 -1.06
CA PHE A 102 -19.64 1.63 -0.37
C PHE A 102 -20.24 2.68 -1.32
N SER A 103 -21.34 3.30 -0.89
CA SER A 103 -21.90 4.48 -1.58
C SER A 103 -21.16 5.73 -1.13
N TRP A 104 -20.71 6.57 -2.07
CA TRP A 104 -19.91 7.77 -1.73
C TRP A 104 -20.60 8.76 -0.80
N VAL A 105 -21.94 8.78 -0.83
CA VAL A 105 -22.77 9.58 0.10
C VAL A 105 -22.58 9.18 1.57
N SER A 106 -21.98 8.02 1.84
CA SER A 106 -21.70 7.48 3.17
C SER A 106 -20.19 7.39 3.46
N LYS A 107 -19.35 8.20 2.80
CA LYS A 107 -17.88 8.15 2.90
C LYS A 107 -17.33 8.30 4.33
N GLU A 108 -18.11 8.88 5.25
CA GLU A 108 -17.79 9.01 6.67
C GLU A 108 -17.64 7.63 7.34
N VAL A 109 -18.15 6.57 6.73
CA VAL A 109 -17.87 5.19 7.12
C VAL A 109 -16.37 4.90 7.19
N LEU A 110 -15.55 5.50 6.33
CA LEU A 110 -14.11 5.27 6.28
C LEU A 110 -13.40 5.76 7.54
N ILE A 111 -13.84 6.89 8.10
CA ILE A 111 -13.29 7.44 9.35
C ILE A 111 -13.63 6.50 10.51
N ARG A 112 -14.86 5.98 10.55
CA ARG A 112 -15.28 5.00 11.57
C ARG A 112 -14.50 3.69 11.45
N VAL A 113 -14.32 3.20 10.22
CA VAL A 113 -13.53 2.01 9.92
C VAL A 113 -12.08 2.20 10.37
N GLN A 114 -11.45 3.34 10.05
CA GLN A 114 -10.07 3.62 10.46
C GLN A 114 -9.93 3.66 11.99
N ALA A 115 -10.81 4.39 12.68
CA ALA A 115 -10.78 4.48 14.14
C ALA A 115 -10.99 3.11 14.81
N MET A 116 -11.92 2.31 14.28
CA MET A 116 -12.16 0.94 14.76
C MET A 116 -10.92 0.06 14.56
N LEU A 117 -10.29 0.11 13.39
CA LEU A 117 -9.10 -0.69 13.11
C LEU A 117 -7.94 -0.32 14.03
N GLN A 118 -7.72 0.98 14.27
CA GLN A 118 -6.69 1.46 15.19
C GLN A 118 -6.90 1.00 16.64
N GLN A 119 -8.15 0.82 17.09
CA GLN A 119 -8.45 0.35 18.44
C GLN A 119 -8.28 -1.15 18.62
N ARG A 120 -8.42 -1.93 17.55
CA ARG A 120 -8.58 -3.39 17.64
C ARG A 120 -7.42 -4.18 17.08
N PHE A 121 -6.67 -3.57 16.18
CA PHE A 121 -5.54 -4.20 15.52
C PHE A 121 -4.26 -3.47 15.94
N PRO A 122 -3.20 -4.21 16.31
CA PRO A 122 -1.98 -3.62 16.84
C PRO A 122 -1.15 -2.89 15.79
N HIS A 123 -1.45 -3.09 14.50
CA HIS A 123 -0.72 -2.51 13.39
C HIS A 123 -1.57 -1.49 12.66
N PRO A 124 -0.99 -0.35 12.25
CA PRO A 124 -1.67 0.61 11.39
C PRO A 124 -2.22 -0.04 10.12
N VAL A 125 -3.37 0.47 9.65
CA VAL A 125 -3.97 0.04 8.38
C VAL A 125 -4.04 1.23 7.45
N ASN A 126 -3.45 1.09 6.26
CA ASN A 126 -3.59 2.08 5.20
C ASN A 126 -4.91 1.87 4.47
N ILE A 127 -5.60 2.96 4.14
CA ILE A 127 -6.86 2.90 3.41
C ILE A 127 -6.73 3.74 2.14
N GLY A 128 -6.56 3.11 0.98
CA GLY A 128 -6.57 3.79 -0.31
C GLY A 128 -7.99 3.89 -0.83
N VAL A 129 -8.42 5.08 -1.26
CA VAL A 129 -9.81 5.34 -1.66
C VAL A 129 -9.87 5.81 -3.10
N GLY A 130 -10.62 5.08 -3.94
CA GLY A 130 -10.89 5.45 -5.32
C GLY A 130 -11.92 6.56 -5.43
N LYS A 131 -12.05 7.14 -6.64
CA LYS A 131 -13.11 8.14 -6.90
C LYS A 131 -14.48 7.45 -7.00
N PRO A 132 -15.58 8.18 -6.69
CA PRO A 132 -16.92 7.71 -6.97
C PRO A 132 -17.11 7.45 -8.46
N CYS A 133 -17.78 6.34 -8.78
CA CYS A 133 -18.21 5.99 -10.13
C CYS A 133 -19.67 6.34 -10.34
N SER A 134 -20.09 6.56 -11.59
CA SER A 134 -21.51 6.78 -11.91
C SER A 134 -22.33 5.50 -11.77
N HIS A 135 -21.74 4.34 -12.09
CA HIS A 135 -22.41 3.05 -12.05
C HIS A 135 -21.53 1.98 -11.40
N LEU A 136 -22.17 0.93 -10.88
CA LEU A 136 -21.47 -0.19 -10.29
C LEU A 136 -20.65 -1.01 -11.31
N SER A 137 -21.02 -0.98 -12.59
CA SER A 137 -20.22 -1.60 -13.67
C SER A 137 -18.83 -0.97 -13.81
N ASP A 138 -18.68 0.28 -13.38
CA ASP A 138 -17.46 1.05 -13.55
C ASP A 138 -16.53 0.93 -12.33
N ILE A 139 -16.90 0.10 -11.34
CA ILE A 139 -16.22 0.01 -10.05
C ILE A 139 -14.75 -0.42 -10.14
N HIS A 140 -14.40 -1.16 -11.20
CA HIS A 140 -13.02 -1.51 -11.53
C HIS A 140 -12.12 -0.26 -11.70
N LEU A 141 -12.67 0.89 -12.11
CA LEU A 141 -11.94 2.16 -12.15
C LEU A 141 -11.62 2.66 -10.74
N SER A 142 -12.61 2.64 -9.84
CA SER A 142 -12.42 3.02 -8.43
C SER A 142 -11.42 2.09 -7.76
N TYR A 143 -11.48 0.79 -8.02
CA TYR A 143 -10.52 -0.20 -7.50
C TYR A 143 -9.07 0.11 -7.94
N ARG A 144 -8.84 0.34 -9.24
CA ARG A 144 -7.49 0.72 -9.74
C ARG A 144 -6.97 2.00 -9.10
N GLN A 145 -7.86 2.97 -8.88
CA GLN A 145 -7.53 4.22 -8.22
C GLN A 145 -7.23 4.04 -6.72
N ALA A 146 -8.01 3.21 -6.01
CA ALA A 146 -7.77 2.86 -4.62
C ALA A 146 -6.42 2.16 -4.43
N SER A 147 -6.08 1.24 -5.34
CA SER A 147 -4.78 0.56 -5.35
C SER A 147 -3.62 1.54 -5.58
N ALA A 148 -3.76 2.44 -6.57
CA ALA A 148 -2.79 3.51 -6.78
C ALA A 148 -2.67 4.47 -5.57
N ALA A 149 -3.76 4.69 -4.83
CA ALA A 149 -3.74 5.49 -3.60
C ALA A 149 -2.98 4.80 -2.47
N LEU A 150 -3.12 3.48 -2.31
CA LEU A 150 -2.32 2.72 -1.35
C LEU A 150 -0.82 2.85 -1.64
N ASN A 151 -0.40 2.87 -2.90
CA ASN A 151 1.01 3.05 -3.25
C ASN A 151 1.57 4.43 -2.82
N ASN A 152 0.71 5.43 -2.59
CA ASN A 152 1.14 6.72 -2.08
C ASN A 152 1.55 6.69 -0.59
N LYS A 153 1.29 5.58 0.12
CA LYS A 153 1.80 5.34 1.49
C LYS A 153 3.31 5.55 1.58
N PHE A 154 4.04 5.30 0.49
CA PHE A 154 5.48 5.51 0.44
C PHE A 154 5.84 6.95 0.84
N TYR A 155 5.07 7.94 0.39
CA TYR A 155 5.32 9.36 0.67
C TYR A 155 4.53 9.90 1.86
N ARG A 156 3.35 9.35 2.13
CA ARG A 156 2.45 9.85 3.20
C ARG A 156 2.61 9.14 4.55
N GLY A 157 3.40 8.06 4.59
CA GLY A 157 3.52 7.21 5.76
C GLY A 157 2.36 6.21 5.90
N THR A 158 2.28 5.59 7.07
CA THR A 158 1.36 4.49 7.35
C THR A 158 0.15 4.91 8.20
N GLY A 159 -0.92 4.11 8.18
CA GLY A 159 -2.12 4.31 8.99
C GLY A 159 -3.05 5.42 8.52
N GLN A 160 -2.89 5.90 7.28
CA GLN A 160 -3.65 7.03 6.73
C GLN A 160 -4.77 6.59 5.79
N ILE A 161 -5.81 7.42 5.68
CA ILE A 161 -6.76 7.36 4.56
C ILE A 161 -6.18 8.22 3.43
N ILE A 162 -5.97 7.61 2.27
CA ILE A 162 -5.40 8.27 1.09
C ILE A 162 -6.45 8.30 0.00
N HIS A 163 -6.99 9.47 -0.28
CA HIS A 163 -7.91 9.65 -1.40
C HIS A 163 -7.14 9.80 -2.72
N TYR A 164 -7.55 9.05 -3.74
CA TYR A 164 -6.94 9.15 -5.08
C TYR A 164 -7.00 10.56 -5.66
N SER A 165 -8.02 11.35 -5.30
CA SER A 165 -8.15 12.76 -5.71
C SER A 165 -7.04 13.67 -5.16
N GLU A 166 -6.35 13.26 -4.10
CA GLU A 166 -5.30 14.04 -3.45
C GLU A 166 -3.89 13.60 -3.89
N ILE A 167 -3.79 12.57 -4.74
CA ILE A 167 -2.52 12.11 -5.26
C ILE A 167 -2.00 13.17 -6.23
N ARG A 168 -0.82 13.70 -5.93
CA ARG A 168 -0.08 14.58 -6.83
C ARG A 168 0.46 13.77 -8.01
N ARG A 169 0.52 14.42 -9.17
CA ARG A 169 1.18 13.83 -10.33
C ARG A 169 2.64 13.56 -9.99
N MET A 170 3.13 12.38 -10.36
CA MET A 170 4.55 12.06 -10.22
C MET A 170 5.35 12.85 -11.24
N GLU A 171 6.44 13.44 -10.77
CA GLU A 171 7.41 14.11 -11.62
C GLU A 171 8.32 13.08 -12.31
N PRO A 172 8.71 13.34 -13.57
CA PRO A 172 9.68 12.49 -14.24
C PRO A 172 11.02 12.56 -13.51
N VAL A 173 11.75 11.45 -13.54
CA VAL A 173 13.10 11.39 -13.00
C VAL A 173 14.00 12.34 -13.78
N GLY A 174 14.48 13.38 -13.12
CA GLY A 174 15.49 14.27 -13.67
C GLY A 174 16.86 13.61 -13.81
N ARG A 175 17.86 14.37 -14.22
CA ARG A 175 19.25 13.91 -14.20
C ARG A 175 19.66 13.58 -12.76
N TYR A 176 20.36 12.46 -12.57
CA TYR A 176 20.89 12.04 -11.27
C TYR A 176 21.67 13.18 -10.58
N PRO A 177 21.39 13.52 -9.30
CA PRO A 177 21.94 14.70 -8.63
C PRO A 177 23.35 14.44 -8.07
N ALA A 178 24.33 14.26 -8.96
CA ALA A 178 25.71 13.92 -8.57
C ALA A 178 26.35 14.92 -7.59
N GLU A 179 26.02 16.21 -7.68
CA GLU A 179 26.52 17.21 -6.72
C GLU A 179 25.91 17.05 -5.32
N LYS A 180 24.66 16.57 -5.22
CA LYS A 180 24.02 16.28 -3.93
C LYS A 180 24.57 15.01 -3.32
N GLU A 181 24.86 13.99 -4.13
CA GLU A 181 25.58 12.78 -3.69
C GLU A 181 26.96 13.15 -3.12
N ARG A 182 27.73 14.03 -3.79
CA ARG A 182 29.02 14.51 -3.29
C ARG A 182 28.90 15.22 -1.94
N LYS A 183 27.88 16.06 -1.77
CA LYS A 183 27.61 16.74 -0.50
C LYS A 183 27.26 15.76 0.60
N LEU A 184 26.39 14.79 0.32
CA LEU A 184 26.05 13.71 1.25
C LEU A 184 27.30 12.94 1.68
N TYR A 185 28.17 12.56 0.74
CA TYR A 185 29.43 11.89 1.04
C TYR A 185 30.35 12.73 1.96
N ALA A 186 30.52 14.01 1.64
CA ALA A 186 31.34 14.90 2.46
C ALA A 186 30.79 15.04 3.88
N SER A 187 29.48 15.25 4.02
CA SER A 187 28.81 15.34 5.32
C SER A 187 28.94 14.05 6.12
N PHE A 188 28.73 12.89 5.48
CA PHE A 188 28.94 11.58 6.07
C PHE A 188 30.38 11.42 6.62
N ARG A 189 31.41 11.77 5.83
CA ARG A 189 32.81 11.66 6.25
C ARG A 189 33.19 12.55 7.43
N SER A 190 32.56 13.71 7.54
CA SER A 190 32.80 14.65 8.64
C SER A 190 31.87 14.48 9.83
N ALA A 191 30.87 13.59 9.75
CA ALA A 191 29.86 13.44 10.77
C ALA A 191 30.47 12.83 12.05
N ALA A 192 30.22 13.49 13.18
CA ALA A 192 30.53 13.00 14.51
C ALA A 192 29.39 12.18 15.11
N THR A 193 28.16 12.33 14.58
CA THR A 193 26.96 11.67 15.11
C THR A 193 26.04 11.14 14.02
N GLU A 194 25.24 10.11 14.33
CA GLU A 194 24.20 9.58 13.43
C GLU A 194 23.16 10.64 13.04
N ALA A 195 22.90 11.62 13.92
CA ALA A 195 21.96 12.70 13.65
C ALA A 195 22.43 13.61 12.49
N GLU A 196 23.73 13.88 12.39
CA GLU A 196 24.29 14.66 11.28
C GLU A 196 24.20 13.91 9.95
N ILE A 197 24.37 12.57 9.99
CA ILE A 197 24.16 11.71 8.81
C ILE A 197 22.68 11.74 8.41
N ALA A 198 21.76 11.60 9.37
CA ALA A 198 20.32 11.67 9.12
C ALA A 198 19.91 12.99 8.47
N GLU A 199 20.44 14.12 8.95
CA GLU A 199 20.19 15.43 8.35
C GLU A 199 20.70 15.50 6.90
N ALA A 200 21.91 15.01 6.63
CA ALA A 200 22.46 15.00 5.27
C ALA A 200 21.62 14.11 4.32
N VAL A 201 21.14 12.97 4.81
CA VAL A 201 20.23 12.07 4.07
C VAL A 201 18.91 12.77 3.79
N ASP A 202 18.32 13.45 4.77
CA ASP A 202 17.10 14.24 4.60
C ASP A 202 17.25 15.32 3.53
N GLN A 203 18.36 16.05 3.56
CA GLN A 203 18.67 17.08 2.55
C GLN A 203 18.81 16.48 1.15
N PHE A 204 19.39 15.29 1.01
CA PHE A 204 19.50 14.59 -0.27
C PHE A 204 18.13 14.25 -0.85
N TYR A 205 17.25 13.61 -0.06
CA TYR A 205 15.90 13.26 -0.52
C TYR A 205 15.01 14.49 -0.72
N ALA A 206 15.15 15.53 0.10
CA ALA A 206 14.45 16.80 -0.11
C ALA A 206 14.84 17.43 -1.47
N ALA A 207 16.11 17.36 -1.85
CA ALA A 207 16.57 17.83 -3.16
C ALA A 207 16.03 16.99 -4.32
N LEU A 208 15.88 15.67 -4.14
CA LEU A 208 15.26 14.80 -5.15
C LEU A 208 13.77 15.13 -5.36
N LEU A 209 13.09 15.52 -4.28
CA LEU A 209 11.65 15.78 -4.26
C LEU A 209 11.29 17.26 -4.44
N GLU A 210 12.27 18.12 -4.74
CA GLU A 210 12.09 19.58 -4.85
C GLU A 210 10.99 19.96 -5.86
N LYS A 211 10.88 19.20 -6.96
CA LYS A 211 9.86 19.44 -8.00
C LYS A 211 8.53 18.74 -7.72
N GLY A 212 8.51 17.77 -6.81
CA GLY A 212 7.36 16.92 -6.54
C GLY A 212 7.77 15.46 -6.27
N PRO A 213 6.80 14.62 -5.92
CA PRO A 213 7.04 13.19 -5.73
C PRO A 213 7.44 12.52 -7.04
N ILE A 214 8.34 11.55 -6.97
CA ILE A 214 8.75 10.75 -8.12
C ILE A 214 8.15 9.35 -8.05
N ASP A 215 8.26 8.58 -9.11
CA ASP A 215 7.88 7.17 -9.04
C ASP A 215 8.70 6.39 -7.99
N VAL A 216 8.08 5.43 -7.28
CA VAL A 216 8.71 4.71 -6.17
C VAL A 216 9.82 3.78 -6.67
N THR A 217 9.63 3.12 -7.82
CA THR A 217 10.69 2.30 -8.43
C THR A 217 11.89 3.18 -8.78
N SER A 218 11.63 4.36 -9.35
CA SER A 218 12.66 5.35 -9.62
C SER A 218 13.39 5.82 -8.36
N MET A 219 12.67 6.00 -7.24
CA MET A 219 13.28 6.33 -5.96
C MET A 219 14.25 5.23 -5.50
N TYR A 220 13.88 3.96 -5.61
CA TYR A 220 14.78 2.86 -5.30
C TYR A 220 16.01 2.84 -6.22
N GLU A 221 15.84 3.02 -7.53
CA GLU A 221 16.96 3.06 -8.47
C GLU A 221 17.95 4.19 -8.16
N LEU A 222 17.46 5.39 -7.87
CA LEU A 222 18.29 6.53 -7.49
C LEU A 222 19.03 6.28 -6.17
N THR A 223 18.36 5.63 -5.21
CA THR A 223 18.94 5.26 -3.92
C THR A 223 20.05 4.23 -4.10
N ILE A 224 19.81 3.16 -4.86
CA ILE A 224 20.83 2.14 -5.17
C ILE A 224 22.04 2.79 -5.83
N ARG A 225 21.80 3.65 -6.83
CA ARG A 225 22.88 4.35 -7.54
C ARG A 225 23.70 5.25 -6.61
N MET A 226 23.05 5.92 -5.66
CA MET A 226 23.70 6.74 -4.64
C MET A 226 24.56 5.91 -3.70
N LEU A 227 24.03 4.80 -3.17
CA LEU A 227 24.76 3.91 -2.27
C LEU A 227 26.00 3.32 -2.95
N VAL A 228 25.86 2.84 -4.20
CA VAL A 228 27.00 2.34 -5.00
C VAL A 228 28.01 3.46 -5.31
N GLY A 229 27.53 4.68 -5.55
CA GLY A 229 28.39 5.85 -5.79
C GLY A 229 29.24 6.19 -4.55
N ILE A 230 28.62 6.16 -3.38
CA ILE A 230 29.30 6.38 -2.09
C ILE A 230 30.29 5.25 -1.78
N GLU A 231 29.88 4.00 -1.91
CA GLU A 231 30.75 2.83 -1.70
C GLU A 231 32.02 2.91 -2.56
N LYS A 232 31.89 3.23 -3.85
CA LYS A 232 33.04 3.40 -4.75
C LYS A 232 34.00 4.50 -4.32
N ARG A 233 33.48 5.61 -3.77
CA ARG A 233 34.30 6.71 -3.26
C ARG A 233 35.05 6.29 -1.99
N VAL A 234 34.37 5.61 -1.06
CA VAL A 234 35.00 5.07 0.15
C VAL A 234 36.17 4.14 -0.21
N ILE A 235 35.95 3.20 -1.14
CA ILE A 235 37.00 2.27 -1.58
C ILE A 235 38.19 3.01 -2.22
N ALA A 236 37.90 4.02 -3.05
CA ALA A 236 38.94 4.81 -3.70
C ALA A 236 39.76 5.66 -2.72
N ASP A 237 39.11 6.22 -1.68
CA ASP A 237 39.75 7.13 -0.72
C ASP A 237 40.49 6.39 0.41
N GLU A 238 40.00 5.21 0.85
CA GLU A 238 40.56 4.48 2.00
C GLU A 238 41.51 3.33 1.61
N GLY A 239 41.60 2.99 0.31
CA GLY A 239 42.51 1.93 -0.19
C GLY A 239 42.25 0.53 0.36
N ASN A 240 41.22 0.35 1.18
CA ASN A 240 40.96 -0.86 1.97
C ASN A 240 39.49 -1.26 1.81
N GLY A 241 39.17 -2.05 0.78
CA GLY A 241 37.81 -2.52 0.48
C GLY A 241 37.21 -3.53 1.47
N GLY A 242 37.76 -3.64 2.69
CA GLY A 242 37.40 -4.69 3.67
C GLY A 242 36.48 -4.26 4.81
N ALA A 243 36.24 -2.96 5.01
CA ALA A 243 35.43 -2.44 6.13
C ALA A 243 33.98 -2.10 5.75
N TYR A 244 33.64 -2.09 4.46
CA TYR A 244 32.30 -1.72 4.00
C TYR A 244 31.45 -2.97 3.79
N LYS A 245 30.30 -3.06 4.47
CA LYS A 245 29.38 -4.18 4.27
C LYS A 245 28.76 -4.06 2.88
N PRO A 246 28.81 -5.11 2.03
CA PRO A 246 28.17 -5.07 0.73
C PRO A 246 26.68 -4.82 0.89
N PHE A 247 26.17 -3.86 0.12
CA PHE A 247 24.76 -3.49 0.11
C PHE A 247 23.93 -4.53 -0.65
N GLU A 248 22.90 -5.09 0.00
CA GLU A 248 21.94 -5.98 -0.66
C GLU A 248 20.78 -5.18 -1.28
N ALA A 249 20.85 -4.94 -2.59
CA ALA A 249 19.83 -4.19 -3.34
C ALA A 249 18.40 -4.73 -3.19
N THR A 250 18.26 -6.03 -2.95
CA THR A 250 16.97 -6.70 -2.73
C THR A 250 16.29 -6.28 -1.43
N SER A 251 17.02 -5.76 -0.45
CA SER A 251 16.48 -5.33 0.85
C SER A 251 15.69 -4.01 0.75
N LEU A 252 16.06 -3.11 -0.17
CA LEU A 252 15.37 -1.82 -0.33
C LEU A 252 13.95 -1.96 -0.86
N VAL A 253 13.69 -2.97 -1.71
CA VAL A 253 12.37 -3.14 -2.35
C VAL A 253 11.29 -3.55 -1.33
N LYS A 254 11.69 -4.04 -0.15
CA LYS A 254 10.78 -4.38 0.96
C LYS A 254 10.40 -3.18 1.82
N ILE A 255 11.06 -2.04 1.64
CA ILE A 255 10.79 -0.83 2.41
C ILE A 255 9.44 -0.26 1.99
N GLY A 256 8.58 0.06 2.96
CA GLY A 256 7.21 0.50 2.68
C GLY A 256 7.07 2.02 2.59
N THR A 257 8.01 2.77 3.16
CA THR A 257 7.95 4.23 3.28
C THR A 257 9.28 4.94 3.03
N LEU A 258 9.21 6.21 2.63
CA LEU A 258 10.39 7.07 2.47
C LEU A 258 11.14 7.26 3.79
N ASP A 259 10.43 7.32 4.92
CA ASP A 259 11.07 7.46 6.24
C ASP A 259 11.82 6.19 6.65
N GLU A 260 11.31 5.01 6.31
CA GLU A 260 12.07 3.77 6.46
C GLU A 260 13.27 3.73 5.52
N LEU A 261 13.12 4.23 4.28
CA LEU A 261 14.20 4.30 3.30
C LEU A 261 15.34 5.21 3.78
N LYS A 262 15.00 6.39 4.30
CA LYS A 262 15.95 7.32 4.91
C LYS A 262 16.67 6.69 6.09
N ARG A 263 15.93 6.08 7.03
CA ARG A 263 16.52 5.37 8.18
C ARG A 263 17.45 4.25 7.75
N TYR A 264 17.10 3.51 6.70
CA TYR A 264 17.98 2.49 6.14
C TYR A 264 19.28 3.10 5.63
N VAL A 265 19.20 4.17 4.83
CA VAL A 265 20.39 4.85 4.29
C VAL A 265 21.26 5.43 5.41
N THR A 266 20.65 6.08 6.42
CA THR A 266 21.38 6.60 7.59
C THR A 266 22.16 5.53 8.34
N ARG A 267 21.61 4.32 8.48
CA ARG A 267 22.30 3.21 9.14
C ARG A 267 23.39 2.56 8.29
N PHE A 268 23.28 2.71 6.97
CA PHE A 268 24.24 2.16 6.03
C PHE A 268 25.48 3.03 5.89
N LEU A 269 25.29 4.36 5.93
CA LEU A 269 26.38 5.34 5.95
C LEU A 269 27.03 5.34 7.35
#